data_AF-A0A5K1BMI5-F1
#
_entry.id   AF-A0A5K1BMI5-F1
#
_cell.length_a   1.000
_cell.length_b   1.000
_cell.length_c   1.000
_cell.angle_alpha   90.00
_cell.angle_beta   90.00
_cell.angle_gamma   90.00
#
_symmetry.space_group_name_H-M   'P 1'
#
loop_
_entity.id
_entity.type
_entity.pdbx_description
1 polymer ?
#
loop_
_entity_poly.entity_id
_entity_poly.type
_entity_poly.pdbx_seq_one_letter_code
_entity_poly.pdbx_strand_id
1 'polypeptide(L)'
;SLVFNDAKDIKLKGFTSLNSEPFNIVIDTSSNVQVDGLNIQSAATSPNTDGIHVEQSSGVTITNTYIKTGDDCISIGQGTQNLWIEKVTCGPGHGI
;
A
#
# COMPACT_ATOMS: atom_id res chain seq x y z
N SER A 1 -7.34 -8.27 -3.46
CA SER A 1 -7.06 -7.09 -2.63
C SER A 1 -7.28 -7.43 -1.17
N LEU A 2 -6.46 -6.90 -0.27
CA LEU A 2 -6.70 -6.88 1.17
C LEU A 2 -7.10 -5.46 1.58
N VAL A 3 -8.31 -5.30 2.11
CA VAL A 3 -8.93 -3.99 2.36
C VAL A 3 -9.17 -3.81 3.85
N PHE A 4 -8.74 -2.67 4.38
CA PHE A 4 -9.05 -2.18 5.72
C PHE A 4 -9.88 -0.90 5.58
N ASN A 5 -11.11 -0.94 6.09
CA ASN A 5 -12.05 0.18 6.06
C ASN A 5 -12.55 0.42 7.50
N ASP A 6 -12.57 1.69 7.93
CA ASP A 6 -12.95 2.12 9.28
C ASP A 6 -12.25 1.30 10.38
N ALA A 7 -10.95 1.07 10.17
CA ALA A 7 -10.11 0.25 11.03
C ALA A 7 -9.15 1.09 11.85
N LYS A 8 -8.81 0.59 13.05
CA LYS A 8 -7.91 1.28 13.97
C LYS A 8 -6.91 0.32 14.60
N ASP A 9 -5.68 0.80 14.82
CA ASP A 9 -4.61 0.08 15.52
C ASP A 9 -4.24 -1.24 14.79
N ILE A 10 -3.97 -1.12 13.49
CA ILE A 10 -3.70 -2.26 12.60
C ILE A 10 -2.21 -2.42 12.33
N LYS A 11 -1.73 -3.66 12.28
CA LYS A 11 -0.36 -3.99 11.87
C LYS A 11 -0.33 -5.07 10.79
N LEU A 12 0.18 -4.72 9.61
CA LEU A 12 0.50 -5.62 8.50
C LEU A 12 2.00 -5.91 8.54
N LYS A 13 2.37 -7.19 8.61
CA LYS A 13 3.80 -7.56 8.71
C LYS A 13 4.17 -8.83 7.96
N GLY A 14 5.25 -8.75 7.18
CA GLY A 14 6.04 -9.89 6.73
C GLY A 14 5.39 -10.83 5.70
N PHE A 15 4.27 -10.46 5.09
CA PHE A 15 3.59 -11.31 4.10
C PHE A 15 3.79 -10.82 2.66
N THR A 16 3.49 -11.72 1.72
CA THR A 16 3.54 -11.44 0.29
C THR A 16 2.11 -11.32 -0.28
N SER A 17 1.86 -10.27 -1.08
CA SER A 17 0.64 -10.13 -1.90
C SER A 17 1.01 -10.30 -3.37
N LEU A 18 0.28 -11.14 -4.11
CA LEU A 18 0.58 -11.49 -5.50
C LEU A 18 -0.63 -11.25 -6.40
N ASN A 19 -0.40 -10.60 -7.55
CA ASN A 19 -1.29 -10.50 -8.71
C ASN A 19 -2.73 -10.05 -8.37
N SER A 20 -2.85 -9.05 -7.50
CA SER A 20 -4.14 -8.47 -7.16
C SER A 20 -4.51 -7.33 -8.10
N GLU A 21 -5.78 -7.26 -8.48
CA GLU A 21 -6.40 -6.18 -9.26
C GLU A 21 -7.71 -5.74 -8.55
N PRO A 22 -8.03 -4.44 -8.46
CA PRO A 22 -7.24 -3.29 -8.92
C PRO A 22 -6.12 -2.86 -7.95
N PHE A 23 -6.19 -3.26 -6.68
CA PHE A 23 -5.19 -2.88 -5.67
C PHE A 23 -4.71 -4.11 -4.92
N ASN A 24 -3.46 -4.11 -4.45
CA ASN A 24 -2.96 -5.15 -3.56
C ASN A 24 -3.44 -4.93 -2.12
N ILE A 25 -3.16 -3.75 -1.55
CA ILE A 25 -3.57 -3.34 -0.21
C ILE A 25 -4.35 -2.03 -0.31
N VAL A 26 -5.46 -1.92 0.43
CA VAL A 26 -6.23 -0.67 0.57
C VAL A 26 -6.39 -0.33 2.04
N ILE A 27 -6.02 0.89 2.40
CA ILE A 27 -6.19 1.50 3.73
C ILE A 27 -7.11 2.71 3.55
N ASP A 28 -8.37 2.55 3.91
CA ASP A 28 -9.42 3.57 3.73
C ASP A 28 -10.05 3.92 5.09
N THR A 29 -10.30 5.21 5.34
CA THR A 29 -11.00 5.72 6.52
C THR A 29 -10.42 5.15 7.83
N SER A 30 -9.11 4.90 7.87
CA SER A 30 -8.46 4.14 8.94
C SER A 30 -7.46 4.98 9.72
N SER A 31 -7.13 4.55 10.95
CA SER A 31 -6.19 5.26 11.80
C SER A 31 -5.17 4.37 12.50
N ASN A 32 -3.95 4.89 12.68
CA ASN A 32 -2.84 4.19 13.31
C ASN A 32 -2.56 2.82 12.66
N VAL A 33 -2.13 2.85 11.39
CA VAL A 33 -1.84 1.65 10.59
C VAL A 33 -0.34 1.53 10.37
N GLN A 34 0.24 0.39 10.74
CA GLN A 34 1.64 0.07 10.51
C GLN A 34 1.78 -1.02 9.44
N VAL A 35 2.49 -0.70 8.37
CA VAL A 35 2.89 -1.63 7.32
C VAL A 35 4.41 -1.81 7.38
N ASP A 36 4.86 -3.05 7.59
CA ASP A 36 6.28 -3.37 7.80
C ASP A 36 6.68 -4.66 7.09
N GLY A 37 7.66 -4.58 6.18
CA GLY A 37 8.26 -5.77 5.60
C GLY A 37 7.35 -6.54 4.64
N LEU A 38 6.45 -5.86 3.92
CA LEU A 38 5.64 -6.52 2.91
C LEU A 38 6.42 -6.73 1.60
N ASN A 39 5.97 -7.72 0.83
CA ASN A 39 6.44 -7.98 -0.52
C ASN A 39 5.23 -8.03 -1.46
N ILE A 40 5.08 -7.04 -2.33
CA ILE A 40 3.93 -6.88 -3.21
C ILE A 40 4.40 -7.06 -4.65
N GLN A 41 3.74 -7.96 -5.40
CA GLN A 41 4.12 -8.27 -6.77
C GLN A 41 2.89 -8.43 -7.67
N SER A 42 2.82 -7.63 -8.73
CA SER A 42 1.95 -7.80 -9.88
C SER A 42 2.78 -7.72 -11.16
N ALA A 43 2.25 -8.24 -12.27
CA ALA A 43 2.92 -8.14 -13.56
C ALA A 43 3.10 -6.67 -13.97
N ALA A 44 4.27 -6.31 -14.50
CA ALA A 44 4.61 -4.93 -14.87
C ALA A 44 3.72 -4.33 -15.96
N THR A 45 3.02 -5.16 -16.73
CA THR A 45 2.09 -4.75 -17.78
C THR A 45 0.62 -4.81 -17.32
N SER A 46 0.37 -5.12 -16.04
CA SER A 46 -0.98 -5.26 -15.50
C SER A 46 -1.55 -3.86 -15.20
N PRO A 47 -2.60 -3.42 -15.91
CA PRO A 47 -3.19 -2.10 -15.66
C PRO A 47 -3.86 -2.08 -14.28
N ASN A 48 -3.90 -0.91 -13.63
CA ASN A 48 -4.58 -0.69 -12.35
C ASN A 48 -4.17 -1.76 -11.31
N THR A 49 -2.90 -1.80 -10.94
CA THR A 49 -2.39 -2.76 -9.93
C THR A 49 -1.64 -2.07 -8.81
N ASP A 50 -2.21 -1.03 -8.22
CA ASP A 50 -1.48 -0.27 -7.21
C ASP A 50 -1.09 -1.15 -6.03
N GLY A 51 0.10 -0.89 -5.47
CA GLY A 51 0.63 -1.68 -4.37
C GLY A 51 -0.12 -1.44 -3.07
N ILE A 52 -0.04 -0.21 -2.55
CA ILE A 52 -0.75 0.20 -1.34
C ILE A 52 -1.50 1.50 -1.63
N HIS A 53 -2.82 1.43 -1.63
CA HIS A 53 -3.66 2.61 -1.71
C HIS A 53 -4.02 3.12 -0.31
N VAL A 54 -3.84 4.42 -0.05
CA VAL A 54 -4.19 5.06 1.23
C VAL A 54 -5.11 6.26 0.98
N GLU A 55 -6.35 6.20 1.47
CA GLU A 55 -7.33 7.29 1.36
C GLU A 55 -7.99 7.57 2.73
N GLN A 56 -8.37 8.82 2.99
CA GLN A 56 -9.12 9.26 4.18
C GLN A 56 -8.57 8.76 5.53
N SER A 57 -7.27 8.48 5.59
CA SER A 57 -6.64 7.79 6.72
C SER A 57 -5.61 8.65 7.42
N SER A 58 -5.38 8.40 8.72
CA SER A 58 -4.43 9.19 9.52
C SER A 58 -3.47 8.35 10.36
N GLY A 59 -2.19 8.72 10.37
CA GLY A 59 -1.17 7.99 11.13
C GLY A 59 -0.83 6.64 10.49
N VAL A 60 -0.62 6.64 9.18
CA VAL A 60 -0.21 5.46 8.43
C VAL A 60 1.31 5.47 8.28
N THR A 61 1.98 4.37 8.60
CA THR A 61 3.43 4.21 8.45
C THR A 61 3.74 3.02 7.57
N ILE A 62 4.43 3.24 6.46
CA ILE A 62 4.84 2.20 5.50
C ILE A 62 6.35 2.11 5.50
N THR A 63 6.88 0.95 5.89
CA THR A 63 8.32 0.73 6.08
C THR A 63 8.80 -0.61 5.53
N ASN A 64 10.08 -0.66 5.14
CA ASN A 64 10.81 -1.89 4.77
C ASN A 64 10.12 -2.75 3.70
N THR A 65 9.35 -2.14 2.81
CA THR A 65 8.43 -2.83 1.91
C THR A 65 8.96 -2.85 0.47
N TYR A 66 8.80 -3.98 -0.20
CA TYR A 66 9.18 -4.17 -1.61
C TYR A 66 7.92 -4.22 -2.47
N ILE A 67 7.83 -3.38 -3.48
CA ILE A 67 6.65 -3.24 -4.33
C ILE A 67 7.05 -3.30 -5.80
N LYS A 68 6.44 -4.24 -6.51
CA LYS A 68 6.53 -4.40 -7.97
C LYS A 68 5.12 -4.48 -8.53
N THR A 69 4.76 -3.54 -9.36
CA THR A 69 3.39 -3.41 -9.89
C THR A 69 3.45 -3.00 -11.36
N GLY A 70 2.29 -2.99 -12.02
CA GLY A 70 2.13 -2.31 -13.31
C GLY A 70 1.68 -0.86 -13.18
N ASP A 71 1.36 -0.41 -11.97
CA ASP A 71 0.86 0.93 -11.66
C ASP A 71 1.58 1.55 -10.45
N ASP A 72 0.96 2.48 -9.72
CA ASP A 72 1.53 3.10 -8.52
C ASP A 72 2.02 2.06 -7.49
N CYS A 73 3.21 2.24 -6.93
CA CYS A 73 3.66 1.42 -5.80
C CYS A 73 2.86 1.77 -4.55
N ILE A 74 2.65 3.06 -4.33
CA ILE A 74 1.80 3.59 -3.26
C ILE A 74 1.00 4.73 -3.87
N SER A 75 -0.33 4.69 -3.78
CA SER A 75 -1.18 5.80 -4.22
C SER A 75 -1.86 6.45 -3.03
N ILE A 76 -1.92 7.79 -3.04
CA ILE A 76 -2.40 8.60 -1.91
C ILE A 76 -3.67 9.34 -2.34
N GLY A 77 -4.80 8.87 -1.82
CA GLY A 77 -6.10 9.53 -1.95
C GLY A 77 -6.26 10.74 -1.04
N GLN A 78 -7.35 11.47 -1.27
CA GLN A 78 -7.73 12.66 -0.49
C GLN A 78 -7.95 12.35 1.00
N GLY A 79 -7.86 13.38 1.85
CA GLY A 79 -8.11 13.25 3.28
C GLY A 79 -7.03 12.52 4.08
N THR A 80 -6.03 11.93 3.41
CA THR A 80 -4.88 11.28 4.05
C THR A 80 -4.01 12.31 4.79
N GLN A 81 -3.69 12.03 6.05
CA GLN A 81 -2.92 12.89 6.94
C GLN A 81 -1.87 12.07 7.70
N ASN A 82 -0.74 12.66 8.07
CA ASN A 82 0.30 11.98 8.85
C ASN A 82 0.72 10.61 8.27
N LEU A 83 1.02 10.59 6.96
CA LEU A 83 1.55 9.42 6.26
C LEU A 83 3.09 9.46 6.27
N TRP A 84 3.71 8.42 6.80
CA TRP A 84 5.17 8.24 6.80
C TRP A 84 5.56 7.08 5.90
N ILE A 85 6.42 7.33 4.91
CA ILE A 85 6.91 6.32 3.97
C ILE A 85 8.44 6.32 4.04
N GLU A 86 9.03 5.17 4.35
CA GLU A 86 10.48 5.05 4.51
C GLU A 86 10.97 3.67 4.09
N LYS A 87 12.18 3.57 3.53
CA LYS A 87 12.79 2.28 3.14
C LYS A 87 11.87 1.42 2.26
N VAL A 88 11.16 2.05 1.33
CA VAL A 88 10.34 1.36 0.32
C VAL A 88 11.16 1.19 -0.95
N THR A 89 11.25 -0.05 -1.44
CA THR A 89 11.80 -0.33 -2.78
C THR A 89 10.63 -0.44 -3.74
N CYS A 90 10.52 0.50 -4.67
CA CYS A 90 9.49 0.56 -5.70
C CYS A 90 10.11 0.31 -7.07
N GLY A 91 9.56 -0.64 -7.85
CA GLY A 91 9.94 -0.81 -9.25
C GLY A 91 9.92 -2.27 -9.75
N PRO A 92 9.26 -2.57 -10.88
CA PRO A 92 8.55 -1.65 -11.78
C PRO A 92 7.27 -1.05 -11.15
N GLY A 93 6.78 0.06 -11.70
CA GLY A 93 5.59 0.80 -11.25
C GLY A 93 5.64 2.29 -11.65
N HIS A 94 4.62 3.05 -11.27
CA HIS A 94 4.50 4.49 -11.59
C HIS A 94 5.01 5.43 -10.49
N GLY A 95 5.44 4.88 -9.35
CA GLY A 95 6.06 5.63 -8.26
C GLY A 95 5.23 5.62 -6.98
N ILE A 96 5.43 6.67 -6.18
CA ILE A 96 4.74 6.96 -4.92
C ILE A 96 4.08 8.33 -5.09
#